data_AF-A0A1B9SGW9-F1
#
_entry.id   AF-A0A1B9SGW9-F1
#
_cell.length_a   1.000
_cell.length_b   1.000
_cell.length_c   1.000
_cell.angle_alpha   90.00
_cell.angle_beta   90.00
_cell.angle_gamma   90.00
#
_symmetry.space_group_name_H-M   'P 1'
#
loop_
_entity.id
_entity.type
_entity.pdbx_description
1 polymer ?
#
loop_
_entity_poly.entity_id
_entity_poly.type
_entity_poly.pdbx_seq_one_letter_code
_entity_poly.pdbx_strand_id
1 'polypeptide(L)'
;MVGAWLVDSEGQAVRPGINWEDSRSQEIIDRLTAADPNVGSRIFQSSGSVLQQGCTLPVLAWLVENEPETIAQTAYVLSYKDFIRMRLTGFAATDRSEASVIPGSARERQRSEAMIALFGLEEHSHFLPPVFDSETVQSSLSSEAAALTGLPQGLPVGIGAGDVAATVIGAGGLDANGATAVLGTTCMVGVCHDKPVFTPPDVGLLFSLPGDVWYRSMVNVAGTLNLDWAIGALAPDLASNPDRYQLITAMVEGVPIGARELTYLPYLSESGIIAPVVSLDARAQFAGLTSLHGRPELFRAVFEGVALAMRDLLDVLNFAGSEVVLTGGGSQSPFWSQMIADILQRDVVVPHGTQFGARGAALLVATALGHFPDIRTASRAVAGNAKRYRSNPAMRSEYESALQRYRGHRDRLLSKN
;
A
#
# COMPACT_ATOMS: atom_id res chain seq x y z
N MET A 1 -8.57 -0.93 4.14
CA MET A 1 -8.25 -1.71 5.36
C MET A 1 -8.36 -0.79 6.58
N VAL A 2 -8.31 -1.36 7.78
CA VAL A 2 -8.37 -0.74 9.11
C VAL A 2 -9.53 0.26 9.27
N GLY A 3 -9.50 1.13 10.28
CA GLY A 3 -10.63 1.98 10.68
C GLY A 3 -11.66 1.23 11.52
N ALA A 4 -12.82 1.85 11.77
CA ALA A 4 -13.85 1.31 12.64
C ALA A 4 -15.27 1.63 12.13
N TRP A 5 -16.00 0.59 11.73
CA TRP A 5 -17.42 0.61 11.41
C TRP A 5 -18.16 -0.18 12.46
N LEU A 6 -18.84 0.54 13.35
CA LEU A 6 -19.55 -0.05 14.47
C LEU A 6 -20.97 -0.40 14.03
N VAL A 7 -21.37 -1.64 14.31
CA VAL A 7 -22.71 -2.14 14.00
C VAL A 7 -23.35 -2.75 15.22
N ASP A 8 -24.68 -2.66 15.31
CA ASP A 8 -25.48 -3.34 16.32
C ASP A 8 -25.66 -4.84 15.98
N SER A 9 -26.43 -5.54 16.81
CA SER A 9 -26.74 -6.96 16.63
C SER A 9 -27.55 -7.28 15.35
N GLU A 10 -28.20 -6.29 14.75
CA GLU A 10 -28.95 -6.41 13.50
C GLU A 10 -28.10 -6.02 12.28
N GLY A 11 -26.84 -5.62 12.47
CA GLY A 11 -25.94 -5.18 11.41
C GLY A 11 -26.21 -3.75 10.91
N GLN A 12 -26.98 -2.96 11.66
CA GLN A 12 -27.17 -1.55 11.36
C GLN A 12 -25.99 -0.72 11.89
N ALA A 13 -25.57 0.28 11.13
CA ALA A 13 -24.50 1.17 11.55
C ALA A 13 -24.98 2.03 12.73
N VAL A 14 -24.26 1.99 13.85
CA VAL A 14 -24.62 2.78 15.05
C VAL A 14 -24.16 4.24 14.94
N ARG A 15 -23.18 4.50 14.06
CA ARG A 15 -22.65 5.82 13.73
C ARG A 15 -21.92 5.80 12.37
N PRO A 16 -21.58 6.96 11.78
CA PRO A 16 -20.71 7.02 10.61
C PRO A 16 -19.37 6.33 10.86
N GLY A 17 -18.85 5.56 9.90
CA GLY A 17 -17.57 4.87 10.05
C GLY A 17 -16.39 5.83 10.23
N ILE A 18 -15.33 5.36 10.89
CA ILE A 18 -14.06 6.08 11.07
C ILE A 18 -13.04 5.50 10.11
N ASN A 19 -12.52 6.34 9.23
CA ASN A 19 -11.52 5.96 8.23
C ASN A 19 -10.12 5.88 8.85
N TRP A 20 -9.22 5.19 8.15
CA TRP A 20 -7.82 5.01 8.55
C TRP A 20 -7.01 6.32 8.63
N GLU A 21 -7.45 7.37 7.93
CA GLU A 21 -6.82 8.70 7.93
C GLU A 21 -7.19 9.53 9.16
N ASP A 22 -8.23 9.13 9.89
CA ASP A 22 -8.73 9.85 11.06
C ASP A 22 -7.71 9.79 12.20
N SER A 23 -7.41 10.96 12.79
CA SER A 23 -6.38 11.12 13.80
C SER A 23 -6.91 11.30 15.23
N ARG A 24 -8.19 11.04 15.49
CA ARG A 24 -8.79 11.25 16.82
C ARG A 24 -8.10 10.47 17.96
N SER A 25 -7.53 9.31 17.63
CA SER A 25 -6.84 8.43 18.56
C SER A 25 -5.39 8.85 18.87
N GLN A 26 -4.91 9.97 18.30
CA GLN A 26 -3.52 10.41 18.47
C GLN A 26 -3.15 10.59 19.95
N GLU A 27 -4.04 11.18 20.76
CA GLU A 27 -3.78 11.38 22.19
C GLU A 27 -3.54 10.07 22.95
N ILE A 28 -4.19 8.97 22.54
CA ILE A 28 -3.96 7.64 23.13
C ILE A 28 -2.55 7.16 22.82
N ILE A 29 -2.13 7.32 21.56
CA ILE A 29 -0.79 6.93 21.11
C ILE A 29 0.27 7.77 21.81
N ASP A 30 0.02 9.06 21.99
CA ASP A 30 0.93 9.97 22.70
C ASP A 30 1.08 9.57 24.18
N ARG A 31 -0.03 9.23 24.87
CA ARG A 31 0.02 8.72 26.26
C ARG A 31 0.79 7.40 26.36
N LEU A 32 0.56 6.46 25.44
CA LEU A 32 1.30 5.20 25.38
C LEU A 32 2.79 5.42 25.14
N THR A 33 3.14 6.36 24.26
CA THR A 33 4.53 6.70 23.93
C THR A 33 5.23 7.42 25.08
N ALA A 34 4.52 8.28 25.81
CA ALA A 34 5.03 8.95 27.00
C ALA A 34 5.29 7.95 28.15
N ALA A 35 4.46 6.91 28.27
CA ALA A 35 4.63 5.85 29.27
C ALA A 35 5.73 4.85 28.89
N ASP A 36 5.87 4.52 27.61
CA ASP A 36 6.90 3.64 27.07
C ASP A 36 7.41 4.18 25.71
N PRO A 37 8.59 4.82 25.68
CA PRO A 37 9.19 5.31 24.43
C PRO A 37 9.42 4.22 23.36
N ASN A 38 9.44 2.93 23.74
CA ASN A 38 9.62 1.82 22.81
C ASN A 38 8.30 1.20 22.34
N VAL A 39 7.14 1.77 22.71
CA VAL A 39 5.83 1.20 22.36
C VAL A 39 5.65 1.03 20.85
N GLY A 40 6.13 1.99 20.05
CA GLY A 40 6.11 1.91 18.59
C GLY A 40 6.87 0.69 18.07
N SER A 41 8.08 0.45 18.58
CA SER A 41 8.89 -0.72 18.23
C SER A 41 8.27 -2.03 18.71
N ARG A 42 7.60 -2.05 19.87
CA ARG A 42 6.86 -3.22 20.35
C ARG A 42 5.69 -3.58 19.42
N ILE A 43 4.92 -2.58 18.99
CA ILE A 43 3.83 -2.76 18.03
C ILE A 43 4.39 -3.28 16.69
N PHE A 44 5.46 -2.66 16.21
CA PHE A 44 6.13 -3.08 14.98
C PHE A 44 6.65 -4.52 15.08
N GLN A 45 7.20 -4.95 16.22
CA GLN A 45 7.65 -6.34 16.40
C GLN A 45 6.51 -7.36 16.41
N SER A 46 5.27 -6.92 16.69
CA SER A 46 4.08 -7.76 16.63
C SER A 46 3.53 -7.87 15.20
N SER A 47 3.25 -6.73 14.56
CA SER A 47 2.54 -6.68 13.26
C SER A 47 3.47 -6.51 12.05
N GLY A 48 4.73 -6.16 12.26
CA GLY A 48 5.67 -5.75 11.21
C GLY A 48 5.32 -4.41 10.57
N SER A 49 4.40 -3.63 11.15
CA SER A 49 3.92 -2.37 10.59
C SER A 49 4.08 -1.23 11.57
N VAL A 50 4.53 -0.08 11.07
CA VAL A 50 4.48 1.17 11.84
C VAL A 50 3.01 1.50 12.12
N LEU A 51 2.70 1.84 13.38
CA LEU A 51 1.35 2.14 13.81
C LEU A 51 0.80 3.35 13.05
N GLN A 52 -0.42 3.23 12.55
CA GLN A 52 -1.21 4.36 12.05
C GLN A 52 -2.33 4.66 13.05
N GLN A 53 -2.60 5.94 13.27
CA GLN A 53 -3.58 6.40 14.24
C GLN A 53 -5.01 5.89 13.93
N GLY A 54 -5.42 5.86 12.67
CA GLY A 54 -6.73 5.30 12.29
C GLY A 54 -6.79 3.77 12.25
N CYS A 55 -5.79 3.05 12.79
CA CYS A 55 -5.91 1.61 13.02
C CYS A 55 -7.04 1.31 14.03
N THR A 56 -7.71 0.17 13.87
CA THR A 56 -8.94 -0.13 14.62
C THR A 56 -8.74 -0.19 16.14
N LEU A 57 -7.61 -0.72 16.66
CA LEU A 57 -7.39 -0.78 18.12
C LEU A 57 -7.26 0.62 18.75
N PRO A 58 -6.38 1.53 18.26
CA PRO A 58 -6.38 2.92 18.74
C PRO A 58 -7.75 3.60 18.66
N VAL A 59 -8.47 3.42 17.55
CA VAL A 59 -9.80 4.02 17.36
C VAL A 59 -10.83 3.44 18.34
N LEU A 60 -10.81 2.12 18.58
CA LEU A 60 -11.71 1.48 19.54
C LEU A 60 -11.42 1.93 20.97
N ALA A 61 -10.15 2.03 21.36
CA ALA A 61 -9.77 2.59 22.66
C ALA A 61 -10.30 4.03 22.83
N TRP A 62 -10.21 4.85 21.77
CA TRP A 62 -10.76 6.20 21.78
C TRP A 62 -12.28 6.20 21.96
N LEU A 63 -13.00 5.33 21.25
CA LEU A 63 -14.45 5.22 21.35
C LEU A 63 -14.91 4.74 22.73
N VAL A 64 -14.17 3.81 23.36
CA VAL A 64 -14.43 3.37 24.74
C VAL A 64 -14.31 4.54 25.72
N GLU A 65 -13.28 5.38 25.57
CA GLU A 65 -13.06 6.53 26.47
C GLU A 65 -14.03 7.70 26.21
N ASN A 66 -14.42 7.95 24.97
CA ASN A 66 -15.08 9.20 24.56
C ASN A 66 -16.54 9.03 24.11
N GLU A 67 -16.96 7.83 23.68
CA GLU A 67 -18.30 7.54 23.18
C GLU A 67 -18.90 6.26 23.81
N PRO A 68 -19.04 6.17 25.15
CA PRO A 68 -19.53 4.96 25.81
C PRO A 68 -20.97 4.58 25.41
N GLU A 69 -21.81 5.54 25.07
CA GLU A 69 -23.18 5.29 24.58
C GLU A 69 -23.18 4.60 23.20
N THR A 70 -22.24 4.97 22.32
CA THR A 70 -22.02 4.29 21.04
C THR A 70 -21.58 2.85 21.29
N ILE A 71 -20.60 2.66 22.19
CA ILE A 71 -20.07 1.33 22.52
C ILE A 71 -21.17 0.44 23.11
N ALA A 72 -22.05 0.97 23.96
CA ALA A 72 -23.15 0.21 24.55
C ALA A 72 -24.15 -0.34 23.51
N GLN A 73 -24.26 0.29 22.33
CA GLN A 73 -25.13 -0.16 21.23
C GLN A 73 -24.41 -1.08 20.24
N THR A 74 -23.09 -1.24 20.39
CA THR A 74 -22.25 -1.94 19.40
C THR A 74 -22.22 -3.43 19.70
N ALA A 75 -22.44 -4.24 18.67
CA ALA A 75 -22.19 -5.68 18.69
C ALA A 75 -20.85 -6.02 18.02
N TYR A 76 -20.51 -5.34 16.92
CA TYR A 76 -19.24 -5.57 16.21
C TYR A 76 -18.55 -4.27 15.76
N VAL A 77 -17.22 -4.30 15.78
CA VAL A 77 -16.34 -3.29 15.18
C VAL A 77 -15.67 -3.91 13.96
N LEU A 78 -16.06 -3.43 12.78
CA LEU A 78 -15.65 -3.98 11.49
C LEU A 78 -14.72 -3.03 10.73
N SER A 79 -13.88 -3.57 9.85
CA SER A 79 -13.26 -2.79 8.78
C SER A 79 -14.31 -2.49 7.70
N TYR A 80 -14.03 -1.55 6.78
CA TYR A 80 -15.02 -1.18 5.76
C TYR A 80 -15.46 -2.35 4.87
N LYS A 81 -14.52 -3.21 4.44
CA LYS A 81 -14.85 -4.39 3.63
C LYS A 81 -15.76 -5.35 4.40
N ASP A 82 -15.49 -5.52 5.69
CA ASP A 82 -16.22 -6.43 6.57
C ASP A 82 -17.62 -5.89 6.88
N PHE A 83 -17.75 -4.57 7.01
CA PHE A 83 -19.05 -3.89 7.10
C PHE A 83 -19.88 -4.11 5.85
N ILE A 84 -19.33 -3.89 4.65
CA ILE A 84 -20.05 -4.16 3.39
C ILE A 84 -20.48 -5.63 3.35
N ARG A 85 -19.59 -6.56 3.68
CA ARG A 85 -19.90 -7.99 3.71
C ARG A 85 -21.00 -8.33 4.72
N MET A 86 -20.99 -7.73 5.90
CA MET A 86 -22.05 -7.86 6.90
C MET A 86 -23.38 -7.38 6.33
N ARG A 87 -23.43 -6.22 5.66
CA ARG A 87 -24.65 -5.72 4.99
C ARG A 87 -25.14 -6.64 3.87
N LEU A 88 -24.24 -7.31 3.16
CA LEU A 88 -24.59 -8.23 2.08
C LEU A 88 -25.11 -9.59 2.58
N THR A 89 -24.70 -10.02 3.78
CA THR A 89 -24.83 -11.43 4.19
C THR A 89 -25.45 -11.64 5.57
N GLY A 90 -25.55 -10.61 6.39
CA GLY A 90 -25.97 -10.68 7.80
C GLY A 90 -24.96 -11.38 8.72
N PHE A 91 -23.75 -11.71 8.24
CA PHE A 91 -22.75 -12.44 9.02
C PHE A 91 -21.46 -11.64 9.21
N ALA A 92 -21.11 -11.36 10.47
CA ALA A 92 -19.92 -10.63 10.83
C ALA A 92 -18.69 -11.53 10.75
N ALA A 93 -17.67 -11.09 10.02
CA ALA A 93 -16.40 -11.80 9.90
C ALA A 93 -15.31 -10.85 9.43
N THR A 94 -14.06 -11.21 9.69
CA THR A 94 -12.89 -10.59 9.07
C THR A 94 -11.94 -11.66 8.56
N ASP A 95 -10.86 -11.23 7.92
CA ASP A 95 -9.86 -12.10 7.33
C ASP A 95 -8.47 -11.88 7.95
N ARG A 96 -7.58 -12.85 7.76
CA ARG A 96 -6.22 -12.80 8.33
C ARG A 96 -5.39 -11.59 7.88
N SER A 97 -5.58 -11.11 6.65
CA SER A 97 -4.85 -9.94 6.14
C SER A 97 -5.21 -8.68 6.92
N GLU A 98 -6.47 -8.55 7.31
CA GLU A 98 -7.00 -7.43 8.10
C GLU A 98 -6.66 -7.61 9.59
N ALA A 99 -6.95 -8.79 10.16
CA ALA A 99 -6.77 -9.08 11.59
C ALA A 99 -5.32 -8.97 12.09
N SER A 100 -4.34 -9.17 11.21
CA SER A 100 -2.91 -9.06 11.55
C SER A 100 -2.37 -7.63 11.58
N VAL A 101 -3.04 -6.68 10.90
CA VAL A 101 -2.61 -5.28 10.76
C VAL A 101 -3.30 -4.35 11.77
N ILE A 102 -4.42 -4.78 12.36
CA ILE A 102 -5.19 -4.07 13.40
C ILE A 102 -4.51 -4.25 14.76
N PRO A 103 -3.42 -3.51 15.03
CA PRO A 103 -2.18 -4.07 15.59
C PRO A 103 -2.31 -5.52 16.04
N GLY A 104 -2.12 -6.45 15.09
CA GLY A 104 -2.24 -7.89 15.34
C GLY A 104 -0.88 -8.55 15.48
N SER A 105 -0.84 -9.84 15.19
CA SER A 105 0.40 -10.61 15.06
C SER A 105 0.59 -11.03 13.61
N ALA A 106 1.69 -10.56 12.99
CA ALA A 106 2.08 -11.03 11.66
C ALA A 106 2.54 -12.49 11.69
N ARG A 107 3.11 -12.96 12.80
CA ARG A 107 3.57 -14.36 12.95
C ARG A 107 2.39 -15.32 12.98
N GLU A 108 1.40 -14.99 13.79
CA GLU A 108 0.21 -15.84 13.98
C GLU A 108 -0.86 -15.57 12.91
N ARG A 109 -0.72 -14.51 12.11
CA ARG A 109 -1.69 -14.05 11.10
C ARG A 109 -3.09 -13.89 11.68
N GLN A 110 -3.16 -13.32 12.89
CA GLN A 110 -4.38 -13.12 13.67
C GLN A 110 -4.21 -11.94 14.63
N ARG A 111 -5.19 -11.74 15.50
CA ARG A 111 -5.13 -10.77 16.61
C ARG A 111 -4.01 -11.11 17.58
N SER A 112 -3.53 -10.09 18.26
CA SER A 112 -2.56 -10.23 19.35
C SER A 112 -3.21 -9.80 20.66
N GLU A 113 -3.36 -10.73 21.60
CA GLU A 113 -3.87 -10.42 22.95
C GLU A 113 -3.01 -9.36 23.64
N ALA A 114 -1.69 -9.41 23.43
CA ALA A 114 -0.76 -8.40 23.95
C ALA A 114 -1.02 -7.00 23.36
N MET A 115 -1.44 -6.90 22.10
CA MET A 115 -1.81 -5.61 21.50
C MET A 115 -3.20 -5.15 21.95
N ILE A 116 -4.16 -6.06 22.12
CA ILE A 116 -5.45 -5.73 22.72
C ILE A 116 -5.26 -5.15 24.13
N ALA A 117 -4.44 -5.81 24.95
CA ALA A 117 -4.09 -5.35 26.29
C ALA A 117 -3.30 -4.04 26.30
N LEU A 118 -2.40 -3.84 25.33
CA LEU A 118 -1.65 -2.58 25.19
C LEU A 118 -2.58 -1.36 25.05
N PHE A 119 -3.75 -1.54 24.44
CA PHE A 119 -4.77 -0.50 24.28
C PHE A 119 -5.88 -0.55 25.35
N GLY A 120 -5.78 -1.41 26.37
CA GLY A 120 -6.77 -1.53 27.45
C GLY A 120 -8.14 -2.08 26.99
N LEU A 121 -8.14 -2.96 25.98
CA LEU A 121 -9.34 -3.45 25.30
C LEU A 121 -9.70 -4.90 25.63
N GLU A 122 -9.15 -5.50 26.68
CA GLU A 122 -9.36 -6.91 27.03
C GLU A 122 -10.85 -7.25 27.18
N GLU A 123 -11.59 -6.43 27.93
CA GLU A 123 -13.03 -6.57 28.16
C GLU A 123 -13.86 -6.28 26.90
N HIS A 124 -13.30 -5.55 25.93
CA HIS A 124 -13.94 -5.11 24.69
C HIS A 124 -13.58 -5.99 23.48
N SER A 125 -12.76 -7.02 23.67
CA SER A 125 -12.28 -7.92 22.61
C SER A 125 -13.42 -8.65 21.89
N HIS A 126 -14.55 -8.83 22.55
CA HIS A 126 -15.76 -9.48 22.01
C HIS A 126 -16.42 -8.70 20.87
N PHE A 127 -16.17 -7.39 20.73
CA PHE A 127 -16.65 -6.62 19.58
C PHE A 127 -15.91 -6.95 18.28
N LEU A 128 -14.74 -7.58 18.36
CA LEU A 128 -13.95 -7.87 17.17
C LEU A 128 -14.47 -9.16 16.51
N PRO A 129 -14.81 -9.16 15.20
CA PRO A 129 -15.51 -10.28 14.54
C PRO A 129 -14.69 -11.58 14.48
N PRO A 130 -15.26 -12.77 14.26
CA PRO A 130 -14.45 -13.97 14.03
C PRO A 130 -13.51 -13.83 12.80
N VAL A 131 -12.33 -14.46 12.85
CA VAL A 131 -11.29 -14.39 11.81
C VAL A 131 -11.29 -15.67 10.98
N PHE A 132 -11.29 -15.54 9.65
CA PHE A 132 -11.23 -16.67 8.71
C PHE A 132 -10.14 -16.50 7.66
N ASP A 133 -9.88 -17.57 6.90
CA ASP A 133 -9.04 -17.50 5.70
C ASP A 133 -9.74 -16.71 4.60
N SER A 134 -8.97 -15.94 3.83
CA SER A 134 -9.50 -15.04 2.80
C SER A 134 -10.22 -15.80 1.68
N GLU A 135 -9.79 -17.03 1.39
CA GLU A 135 -10.38 -17.98 0.44
C GLU A 135 -11.56 -18.79 1.02
N THR A 136 -12.24 -18.26 2.05
CA THR A 136 -13.42 -18.93 2.62
C THR A 136 -14.72 -18.31 2.10
N VAL A 137 -15.71 -19.15 1.77
CA VAL A 137 -17.11 -18.75 1.60
C VAL A 137 -17.90 -19.32 2.78
N GLN A 138 -18.40 -18.45 3.64
CA GLN A 138 -19.20 -18.85 4.82
C GLN A 138 -20.62 -18.31 4.80
N SER A 139 -20.93 -17.45 3.85
CA SER A 139 -22.24 -16.84 3.76
C SER A 139 -22.63 -16.62 2.31
N SER A 140 -23.89 -16.26 2.13
CA SER A 140 -24.49 -16.01 0.83
C SER A 140 -25.21 -14.68 0.84
N LEU A 141 -25.44 -14.14 -0.35
CA LEU A 141 -26.16 -12.89 -0.53
C LEU A 141 -27.56 -12.99 0.06
N SER A 142 -27.89 -12.08 0.99
CA SER A 142 -29.20 -12.03 1.64
C SER A 142 -30.29 -11.64 0.64
N SER A 143 -31.56 -11.88 1.00
CA SER A 143 -32.71 -11.43 0.19
C SER A 143 -32.77 -9.91 0.06
N GLU A 144 -32.44 -9.17 1.14
CA GLU A 144 -32.38 -7.71 1.12
C GLU A 144 -31.28 -7.22 0.18
N ALA A 145 -30.08 -7.79 0.27
CA ALA A 145 -28.96 -7.41 -0.59
C ALA A 145 -29.22 -7.78 -2.06
N ALA A 146 -29.86 -8.92 -2.32
CA ALA A 146 -30.31 -9.31 -3.66
C ALA A 146 -31.28 -8.28 -4.26
N ALA A 147 -32.26 -7.82 -3.48
CA ALA A 147 -33.21 -6.79 -3.92
C ALA A 147 -32.52 -5.44 -4.22
N LEU A 148 -31.52 -5.06 -3.43
CA LEU A 148 -30.77 -3.80 -3.61
C LEU A 148 -29.81 -3.83 -4.81
N THR A 149 -29.17 -4.98 -5.06
CA THR A 149 -28.11 -5.10 -6.06
C THR A 149 -28.58 -5.65 -7.40
N GLY A 150 -29.78 -6.27 -7.45
CA GLY A 150 -30.27 -6.99 -8.62
C GLY A 150 -29.57 -8.34 -8.87
N LEU A 151 -28.73 -8.80 -7.94
CA LEU A 151 -28.05 -10.07 -8.01
C LEU A 151 -28.91 -11.21 -7.43
N PRO A 152 -28.75 -12.46 -7.90
CA PRO A 152 -29.48 -13.59 -7.35
C PRO A 152 -29.25 -13.78 -5.83
N GLN A 153 -30.34 -13.92 -5.09
CA GLN A 153 -30.30 -14.33 -3.68
C GLN A 153 -29.57 -15.68 -3.54
N GLY A 154 -28.80 -15.83 -2.46
CA GLY A 154 -28.07 -17.07 -2.20
C GLY A 154 -26.75 -17.19 -2.96
N LEU A 155 -26.33 -16.17 -3.72
CA LEU A 155 -24.99 -16.17 -4.32
C LEU A 155 -23.89 -16.25 -3.25
N PRO A 156 -22.87 -17.10 -3.43
CA PRO A 156 -21.71 -17.15 -2.56
C PRO A 156 -21.05 -15.79 -2.34
N VAL A 157 -20.76 -15.45 -1.08
CA VAL A 157 -19.99 -14.24 -0.73
C VAL A 157 -18.74 -14.66 0.06
N GLY A 158 -17.57 -14.41 -0.52
CA GLY A 158 -16.29 -14.71 0.11
C GLY A 158 -15.96 -13.79 1.29
N ILE A 159 -15.06 -14.23 2.15
CA ILE A 159 -14.48 -13.42 3.22
C ILE A 159 -13.61 -12.30 2.64
N GLY A 160 -12.81 -12.61 1.62
CA GLY A 160 -11.98 -11.63 0.92
C GLY A 160 -10.73 -11.24 1.71
N ALA A 161 -10.05 -10.20 1.24
CA ALA A 161 -8.81 -9.70 1.84
C ALA A 161 -8.78 -8.18 1.79
N GLY A 162 -7.86 -7.58 2.54
CA GLY A 162 -7.52 -6.17 2.45
C GLY A 162 -7.09 -5.74 1.05
N ASP A 163 -7.21 -4.45 0.75
CA ASP A 163 -6.98 -3.89 -0.60
C ASP A 163 -5.57 -4.15 -1.15
N VAL A 164 -4.53 -4.04 -0.32
CA VAL A 164 -3.14 -4.32 -0.71
C VAL A 164 -2.98 -5.79 -1.05
N ALA A 165 -3.46 -6.68 -0.18
CA ALA A 165 -3.41 -8.13 -0.41
C ALA A 165 -4.16 -8.51 -1.70
N ALA A 166 -5.39 -8.02 -1.86
CA ALA A 166 -6.19 -8.26 -3.07
C ALA A 166 -5.52 -7.69 -4.32
N THR A 167 -4.89 -6.52 -4.23
CA THR A 167 -4.17 -5.90 -5.36
C THR A 167 -2.97 -6.72 -5.78
N VAL A 168 -2.13 -7.19 -4.84
CA VAL A 168 -0.99 -8.07 -5.14
C VAL A 168 -1.47 -9.36 -5.82
N ILE A 169 -2.53 -9.98 -5.30
CA ILE A 169 -3.14 -11.19 -5.88
C ILE A 169 -3.61 -10.92 -7.31
N GLY A 170 -4.42 -9.88 -7.51
CA GLY A 170 -5.00 -9.55 -8.82
C GLY A 170 -4.01 -9.00 -9.84
N ALA A 171 -2.86 -8.51 -9.41
CA ALA A 171 -1.76 -8.10 -10.28
C ALA A 171 -0.90 -9.29 -10.75
N GLY A 172 -1.08 -10.47 -10.16
CA GLY A 172 -0.23 -11.64 -10.42
C GLY A 172 1.08 -11.65 -9.62
N GLY A 173 1.15 -10.88 -8.53
CA GLY A 173 2.37 -10.65 -7.74
C GLY A 173 2.53 -11.51 -6.49
N LEU A 174 1.72 -12.58 -6.34
CA LEU A 174 1.70 -13.40 -5.11
C LEU A 174 2.84 -14.42 -4.99
N ASP A 175 3.77 -14.45 -5.96
CA ASP A 175 4.90 -15.37 -5.90
C ASP A 175 5.85 -15.03 -4.75
N ALA A 176 6.35 -16.07 -4.08
CA ALA A 176 7.37 -15.89 -3.05
C ALA A 176 8.63 -15.30 -3.70
N ASN A 177 9.21 -14.29 -3.05
CA ASN A 177 10.27 -13.45 -3.60
C ASN A 177 9.87 -12.70 -4.89
N GLY A 178 8.57 -12.53 -5.14
CA GLY A 178 8.05 -11.60 -6.14
C GLY A 178 8.00 -10.19 -5.58
N ALA A 179 8.31 -9.19 -6.41
CA ALA A 179 8.13 -7.79 -6.07
C ALA A 179 6.91 -7.22 -6.80
N THR A 180 6.10 -6.45 -6.07
CA THR A 180 5.02 -5.65 -6.65
C THR A 180 5.27 -4.19 -6.29
N ALA A 181 5.02 -3.30 -7.24
CA ALA A 181 5.06 -1.87 -7.04
C ALA A 181 3.76 -1.24 -7.54
N VAL A 182 3.28 -0.27 -6.78
CA VAL A 182 2.14 0.57 -7.14
C VAL A 182 2.67 1.98 -7.31
N LEU A 183 2.59 2.52 -8.53
CA LEU A 183 2.91 3.91 -8.83
C LEU A 183 1.61 4.67 -9.15
N GLY A 184 0.95 5.15 -8.10
CA GLY A 184 -0.19 6.07 -8.16
C GLY A 184 0.16 7.38 -7.46
N THR A 185 -0.84 8.09 -6.90
CA THR A 185 -0.60 9.32 -6.12
C THR A 185 0.48 9.12 -5.06
N THR A 186 0.47 7.95 -4.42
CA THR A 186 1.55 7.40 -3.60
C THR A 186 2.35 6.36 -4.39
N CYS A 187 3.59 6.11 -3.97
CA CYS A 187 4.40 5.02 -4.50
C CYS A 187 4.67 4.00 -3.41
N MET A 188 4.24 2.76 -3.62
CA MET A 188 4.51 1.64 -2.71
C MET A 188 5.32 0.58 -3.46
N VAL A 189 6.41 0.13 -2.86
CA VAL A 189 7.23 -0.98 -3.36
C VAL A 189 7.26 -2.05 -2.28
N GLY A 190 6.95 -3.30 -2.63
CA GLY A 190 7.02 -4.39 -1.67
C GLY A 190 7.43 -5.72 -2.26
N VAL A 191 7.87 -6.61 -1.38
CA VAL A 191 8.38 -7.93 -1.69
C VAL A 191 7.60 -8.97 -0.90
N CYS A 192 7.17 -10.02 -1.60
CA CYS A 192 6.52 -11.19 -1.01
C CYS A 192 7.56 -12.14 -0.40
N HIS A 193 7.28 -12.64 0.80
CA HIS A 193 8.09 -13.59 1.55
C HIS A 193 7.22 -14.77 1.99
N ASP A 194 7.87 -15.92 2.24
CA ASP A 194 7.28 -17.14 2.78
C ASP A 194 7.21 -17.17 4.32
N LYS A 195 7.71 -16.10 4.95
CA LYS A 195 7.71 -15.90 6.41
C LYS A 195 7.62 -14.40 6.71
N PRO A 196 7.14 -14.00 7.91
CA PRO A 196 7.12 -12.59 8.28
C PRO A 196 8.53 -12.02 8.40
N VAL A 197 8.73 -10.82 7.85
CA VAL A 197 10.02 -10.11 7.85
C VAL A 197 9.87 -8.77 8.57
N PHE A 198 10.71 -8.55 9.58
CA PHE A 198 10.67 -7.37 10.45
C PHE A 198 11.88 -6.44 10.23
N THR A 199 12.62 -6.64 9.14
CA THR A 199 13.81 -5.86 8.80
C THR A 199 13.60 -5.03 7.54
N PRO A 200 14.13 -3.80 7.47
CA PRO A 200 14.64 -3.00 8.60
C PRO A 200 13.54 -2.74 9.65
N PRO A 201 13.90 -2.60 10.94
CA PRO A 201 12.92 -2.38 12.00
C PRO A 201 12.28 -0.99 11.90
N ASP A 202 11.08 -0.86 12.47
CA ASP A 202 10.40 0.41 12.76
C ASP A 202 10.16 1.32 11.54
N VAL A 203 10.09 0.74 10.34
CA VAL A 203 9.81 1.45 9.09
C VAL A 203 8.95 0.59 8.17
N GLY A 204 8.11 1.21 7.35
CA GLY A 204 7.26 0.50 6.40
C GLY A 204 6.16 -0.36 7.03
N LEU A 205 5.59 -1.24 6.21
CA LEU A 205 4.42 -2.05 6.53
C LEU A 205 4.66 -3.51 6.16
N LEU A 206 4.01 -4.42 6.89
CA LEU A 206 4.00 -5.84 6.62
C LEU A 206 2.56 -6.32 6.57
N PHE A 207 2.14 -6.76 5.40
CA PHE A 207 0.81 -7.32 5.19
C PHE A 207 0.87 -8.85 5.19
N SER A 208 -0.01 -9.49 5.96
CA SER A 208 -0.24 -10.93 5.81
C SER A 208 -1.13 -11.14 4.59
N LEU A 209 -0.71 -11.95 3.64
CA LEU A 209 -1.45 -12.27 2.43
C LEU A 209 -1.97 -13.71 2.48
N PRO A 210 -3.00 -14.04 1.67
CA PRO A 210 -3.46 -15.42 1.46
C PRO A 210 -2.36 -16.33 0.89
N GLY A 211 -2.47 -17.65 1.13
CA GLY A 211 -1.46 -18.63 0.67
C GLY A 211 -0.12 -18.62 1.43
N ASP A 212 -0.13 -18.24 2.72
CA ASP A 212 1.06 -18.13 3.58
C ASP A 212 2.15 -17.23 2.99
N VAL A 213 1.74 -16.01 2.60
CA VAL A 213 2.62 -14.97 2.08
C VAL A 213 2.64 -13.78 3.02
N TRP A 214 3.78 -13.12 3.11
CA TRP A 214 3.89 -11.80 3.73
C TRP A 214 4.44 -10.80 2.73
N TYR A 215 3.78 -9.66 2.59
CA TYR A 215 4.21 -8.59 1.70
C TYR A 215 4.82 -7.47 2.51
N ARG A 216 6.16 -7.39 2.49
CA ARG A 216 6.94 -6.36 3.16
C ARG A 216 7.07 -5.17 2.22
N SER A 217 6.53 -4.02 2.62
CA SER A 217 6.46 -2.85 1.75
C SER A 217 7.03 -1.59 2.37
N MET A 218 7.64 -0.78 1.51
CA MET A 218 8.06 0.59 1.78
C MET A 218 7.21 1.55 0.96
N VAL A 219 6.92 2.73 1.53
CA VAL A 219 6.02 3.70 0.92
C VAL A 219 6.72 5.05 0.81
N ASN A 220 6.79 5.56 -0.42
CA ASN A 220 6.95 6.99 -0.66
C ASN A 220 5.56 7.61 -0.80
N VAL A 221 5.23 8.54 0.11
CA VAL A 221 3.90 9.16 0.20
C VAL A 221 3.61 10.04 -1.04
N ALA A 222 4.62 10.45 -1.81
CA ALA A 222 4.45 11.13 -3.09
C ALA A 222 4.99 10.27 -4.26
N GLY A 223 4.09 9.67 -5.03
CA GLY A 223 4.36 8.97 -6.28
C GLY A 223 4.15 9.88 -7.49
N THR A 224 3.08 9.65 -8.26
CA THR A 224 2.68 10.47 -9.41
C THR A 224 2.32 11.90 -9.04
N LEU A 225 2.03 12.18 -7.76
CA LEU A 225 1.86 13.54 -7.25
C LEU A 225 3.02 14.47 -7.63
N ASN A 226 4.25 13.94 -7.69
CA ASN A 226 5.42 14.72 -8.15
C ASN A 226 5.29 15.15 -9.62
N LEU A 227 4.76 14.28 -10.48
CA LEU A 227 4.54 14.60 -11.89
C LEU A 227 3.38 15.59 -12.03
N ASP A 228 2.29 15.40 -11.30
CA ASP A 228 1.15 16.32 -11.32
C ASP A 228 1.55 17.73 -10.86
N TRP A 229 2.36 17.82 -9.80
CA TRP A 229 2.97 19.07 -9.37
C TRP A 229 3.88 19.68 -10.43
N ALA A 230 4.77 18.89 -11.04
CA ALA A 230 5.68 19.39 -12.07
C ALA A 230 4.89 19.93 -13.28
N ILE A 231 3.79 19.29 -13.67
CA ILE A 231 2.88 19.79 -14.70
C ILE A 231 2.32 21.15 -14.30
N GLY A 232 1.72 21.26 -13.12
CA GLY A 232 1.10 22.51 -12.66
C GLY A 232 2.10 23.65 -12.49
N ALA A 233 3.29 23.37 -11.97
CA ALA A 233 4.29 24.39 -11.62
C ALA A 233 5.22 24.76 -12.78
N LEU A 234 5.61 23.80 -13.61
CA LEU A 234 6.66 23.96 -14.63
C LEU A 234 6.12 23.96 -16.07
N ALA A 235 4.90 23.46 -16.29
CA ALA A 235 4.23 23.47 -17.59
C ALA A 235 2.74 23.82 -17.48
N PRO A 236 2.39 24.99 -16.88
CA PRO A 236 0.99 25.41 -16.77
C PRO A 236 0.32 25.55 -18.16
N ASP A 237 1.11 25.82 -19.21
CA ASP A 237 0.69 25.81 -20.60
C ASP A 237 0.17 24.44 -21.09
N LEU A 238 0.58 23.35 -20.45
CA LEU A 238 0.15 21.98 -20.75
C LEU A 238 -0.89 21.44 -19.78
N ALA A 239 -1.17 22.12 -18.66
CA ALA A 239 -1.98 21.56 -17.58
C ALA A 239 -3.39 21.13 -18.02
N SER A 240 -4.04 21.90 -18.90
CA SER A 240 -5.38 21.58 -19.44
C SER A 240 -5.35 20.88 -20.81
N ASN A 241 -4.16 20.54 -21.33
CA ASN A 241 -4.04 19.92 -22.64
C ASN A 241 -4.35 18.41 -22.53
N PRO A 242 -5.27 17.85 -23.36
CA PRO A 242 -5.59 16.42 -23.35
C PRO A 242 -4.38 15.54 -23.67
N ASP A 243 -3.44 16.03 -24.48
CA ASP A 243 -2.25 15.31 -24.94
C ASP A 243 -1.00 15.60 -24.07
N ARG A 244 -1.17 16.27 -22.92
CA ARG A 244 -0.07 16.71 -22.04
C ARG A 244 0.96 15.64 -21.75
N TYR A 245 0.55 14.41 -21.46
CA TYR A 245 1.49 13.32 -21.15
C TYR A 245 2.33 12.90 -22.36
N GLN A 246 1.77 12.94 -23.57
CA GLN A 246 2.51 12.65 -24.80
C GLN A 246 3.53 13.76 -25.09
N LEU A 247 3.12 15.02 -24.95
CA LEU A 247 3.98 16.19 -25.13
C LEU A 247 5.13 16.23 -24.12
N ILE A 248 4.85 15.92 -22.85
CA ILE A 248 5.87 15.82 -21.81
C ILE A 248 6.83 14.67 -22.09
N THR A 249 6.32 13.51 -22.53
CA THR A 249 7.18 12.37 -22.90
C THR A 249 8.12 12.74 -24.03
N ALA A 250 7.61 13.35 -25.11
CA ALA A 250 8.43 13.82 -26.22
C ALA A 250 9.47 14.88 -25.80
N MET A 251 9.13 15.73 -24.83
CA MET A 251 10.04 16.72 -24.27
C MET A 251 11.22 16.10 -23.51
N VAL A 252 11.00 15.01 -22.76
CA VAL A 252 12.04 14.40 -21.91
C VAL A 252 12.85 13.30 -22.58
N GLU A 253 12.37 12.75 -23.69
CA GLU A 253 13.00 11.61 -24.39
C GLU A 253 14.40 11.95 -24.91
N GLY A 254 14.59 13.18 -25.42
CA GLY A 254 15.90 13.66 -25.91
C GLY A 254 16.88 14.12 -24.82
N VAL A 255 16.48 14.12 -23.55
CA VAL A 255 17.34 14.50 -22.44
C VAL A 255 18.22 13.31 -22.05
N PRO A 256 19.55 13.48 -21.86
CA PRO A 256 20.42 12.37 -21.46
C PRO A 256 20.04 11.81 -20.08
N ILE A 257 20.42 10.55 -19.83
CA ILE A 257 20.25 9.91 -18.52
C ILE A 257 20.92 10.73 -17.43
N GLY A 258 20.25 10.83 -16.28
CA GLY A 258 20.71 11.62 -15.15
C GLY A 258 20.50 13.11 -15.32
N ALA A 259 19.70 13.53 -16.30
CA ALA A 259 19.25 14.90 -16.53
C ALA A 259 20.37 15.95 -16.46
N ARG A 260 21.55 15.64 -17.04
CA ARG A 260 22.77 16.48 -16.96
C ARG A 260 23.26 16.73 -15.53
N GLU A 261 23.22 15.66 -14.73
CA GLU A 261 23.58 15.62 -13.30
C GLU A 261 22.56 16.25 -12.34
N LEU A 262 21.44 16.77 -12.86
CA LEU A 262 20.33 17.23 -12.04
C LEU A 262 19.64 16.05 -11.35
N THR A 263 19.46 16.15 -10.04
CA THR A 263 18.77 15.15 -9.23
C THR A 263 17.50 15.74 -8.64
N TYR A 264 16.39 14.99 -8.70
CA TYR A 264 15.16 15.31 -7.98
C TYR A 264 14.93 14.32 -6.84
N LEU A 265 14.74 14.83 -5.63
CA LEU A 265 14.28 14.06 -4.47
C LEU A 265 12.76 14.18 -4.36
N PRO A 266 11.98 13.09 -4.54
CA PRO A 266 10.53 13.14 -4.68
C PRO A 266 9.79 13.12 -3.33
N TYR A 267 10.17 14.00 -2.40
CA TYR A 267 9.62 14.08 -1.05
C TYR A 267 8.58 15.19 -0.93
N LEU A 268 7.62 15.20 -1.85
CA LEU A 268 6.68 16.32 -2.03
C LEU A 268 5.56 16.36 -0.98
N SER A 269 5.32 15.26 -0.25
CA SER A 269 4.26 15.21 0.76
C SER A 269 4.53 16.20 1.89
N GLU A 270 3.48 16.89 2.33
CA GLU A 270 3.54 17.82 3.48
C GLU A 270 3.80 17.08 4.80
N SER A 271 3.40 15.81 4.88
CA SER A 271 3.67 14.92 6.02
C SER A 271 5.10 14.37 6.03
N GLY A 272 5.95 14.77 5.08
CA GLY A 272 7.29 14.23 4.90
C GLY A 272 7.29 12.80 4.35
N ILE A 273 8.27 12.00 4.76
CA ILE A 273 8.45 10.61 4.32
C ILE A 273 8.43 9.62 5.47
N ILE A 274 8.02 8.39 5.16
CA ILE A 274 7.99 7.26 6.10
C ILE A 274 8.87 6.09 5.67
N ALA A 275 9.57 6.22 4.53
CA ALA A 275 10.59 5.29 4.05
C ALA A 275 11.53 6.04 3.08
N PRO A 276 12.83 5.69 2.99
CA PRO A 276 13.51 4.59 3.69
C PRO A 276 13.78 4.86 5.17
N VAL A 277 13.54 6.09 5.63
CA VAL A 277 13.54 6.52 7.04
C VAL A 277 12.30 7.38 7.29
N VAL A 278 11.93 7.54 8.55
CA VAL A 278 10.87 8.49 8.93
C VAL A 278 11.48 9.88 9.09
N SER A 279 11.00 10.85 8.30
CA SER A 279 11.38 12.26 8.40
C SER A 279 10.21 13.15 8.02
N LEU A 280 9.64 13.84 9.01
CA LEU A 280 8.48 14.73 8.84
C LEU A 280 8.86 16.04 8.13
N ASP A 281 10.13 16.44 8.21
CA ASP A 281 10.67 17.67 7.63
C ASP A 281 11.21 17.48 6.21
N ALA A 282 11.26 16.24 5.71
CA ALA A 282 11.72 15.96 4.35
C ALA A 282 10.82 16.68 3.33
N ARG A 283 11.43 17.40 2.40
CA ARG A 283 10.75 18.12 1.32
C ARG A 283 11.40 17.83 -0.02
N ALA A 284 10.61 17.94 -1.09
CA ALA A 284 11.11 17.74 -2.44
C ALA A 284 12.23 18.74 -2.77
N GLN A 285 13.25 18.28 -3.49
CA GLN A 285 14.43 19.08 -3.79
C GLN A 285 14.94 18.80 -5.20
N PHE A 286 15.22 19.86 -5.97
CA PHE A 286 16.15 19.79 -7.10
C PHE A 286 17.56 20.10 -6.61
N ALA A 287 18.50 19.18 -6.83
CA ALA A 287 19.90 19.33 -6.45
C ALA A 287 20.79 19.28 -7.70
N GLY A 288 21.74 20.22 -7.80
CA GLY A 288 22.65 20.31 -8.94
C GLY A 288 22.19 21.24 -10.08
N LEU A 289 21.31 22.20 -9.80
CA LEU A 289 20.89 23.18 -10.83
C LEU A 289 22.06 24.03 -11.34
N THR A 290 22.03 24.29 -12.64
CA THR A 290 23.01 25.08 -13.41
C THR A 290 22.29 25.73 -14.59
N SER A 291 22.94 26.64 -15.33
CA SER A 291 22.39 27.29 -16.53
C SER A 291 22.11 26.34 -17.70
N LEU A 292 22.55 25.08 -17.64
CA LEU A 292 22.30 24.07 -18.66
C LEU A 292 20.92 23.40 -18.54
N HIS A 293 20.23 23.62 -17.41
CA HIS A 293 18.97 22.95 -17.11
C HIS A 293 17.78 23.82 -17.53
N GLY A 294 16.98 23.29 -18.45
CA GLY A 294 15.70 23.88 -18.84
C GLY A 294 14.51 23.06 -18.33
N ARG A 295 13.33 23.41 -18.84
CA ARG A 295 12.09 22.65 -18.62
C ARG A 295 12.25 21.15 -18.94
N PRO A 296 12.90 20.73 -20.05
CA PRO A 296 13.11 19.30 -20.33
C PRO A 296 13.89 18.57 -19.24
N GLU A 297 15.03 19.12 -18.79
CA GLU A 297 15.85 18.52 -17.74
C GLU A 297 15.13 18.43 -16.40
N LEU A 298 14.36 19.46 -16.02
CA LEU A 298 13.56 19.44 -14.79
C LEU A 298 12.52 18.31 -14.80
N PHE A 299 11.78 18.15 -15.89
CA PHE A 299 10.83 17.04 -16.01
C PHE A 299 11.57 15.70 -16.03
N ARG A 300 12.67 15.57 -16.79
CA ARG A 300 13.46 14.34 -16.82
C ARG A 300 13.92 13.93 -15.41
N ALA A 301 14.40 14.89 -14.63
CA ALA A 301 14.81 14.65 -13.24
C ALA A 301 13.63 14.21 -12.37
N VAL A 302 12.40 14.71 -12.57
CA VAL A 302 11.21 14.24 -11.84
C VAL A 302 10.89 12.78 -12.17
N PHE A 303 10.87 12.41 -13.45
CA PHE A 303 10.64 11.01 -13.88
C PHE A 303 11.70 10.06 -13.30
N GLU A 304 12.98 10.43 -13.43
CA GLU A 304 14.10 9.65 -12.91
C GLU A 304 14.10 9.61 -11.37
N GLY A 305 13.84 10.72 -10.69
CA GLY A 305 13.84 10.84 -9.23
C GLY A 305 12.82 9.92 -8.56
N VAL A 306 11.62 9.81 -9.11
CA VAL A 306 10.60 8.86 -8.61
C VAL A 306 11.04 7.41 -8.83
N ALA A 307 11.61 7.09 -10.00
CA ALA A 307 12.10 5.74 -10.29
C ALA A 307 13.35 5.38 -9.44
N LEU A 308 14.22 6.34 -9.17
CA LEU A 308 15.38 6.20 -8.27
C LEU A 308 14.93 6.00 -6.83
N ALA A 309 13.89 6.70 -6.38
CA ALA A 309 13.26 6.42 -5.09
C ALA A 309 12.71 4.99 -5.02
N MET A 310 12.06 4.50 -6.08
CA MET A 310 11.62 3.11 -6.15
C MET A 310 12.79 2.11 -6.04
N ARG A 311 13.89 2.34 -6.77
CA ARG A 311 15.10 1.52 -6.65
C ARG A 311 15.65 1.54 -5.24
N ASP A 312 15.66 2.72 -4.63
CA ASP A 312 16.18 2.91 -3.29
C ASP A 312 15.36 2.15 -2.23
N LEU A 313 14.02 2.19 -2.34
CA LEU A 313 13.12 1.39 -1.50
C LEU A 313 13.26 -0.12 -1.76
N LEU A 314 13.45 -0.52 -3.02
CA LEU A 314 13.64 -1.91 -3.40
C LEU A 314 14.96 -2.49 -2.85
N ASP A 315 16.03 -1.70 -2.86
CA ASP A 315 17.33 -2.06 -2.29
C ASP A 315 17.24 -2.20 -0.76
N VAL A 316 16.47 -1.35 -0.08
CA VAL A 316 16.20 -1.48 1.37
C VAL A 316 15.50 -2.82 1.70
N LEU A 317 14.68 -3.32 0.79
CA LEU A 317 14.00 -4.62 0.91
C LEU A 317 14.91 -5.80 0.54
N ASN A 318 16.17 -5.57 0.15
CA ASN A 318 17.14 -6.58 -0.28
C ASN A 318 16.59 -7.51 -1.38
N PHE A 319 15.84 -6.95 -2.33
CA PHE A 319 15.20 -7.74 -3.38
C PHE A 319 16.20 -8.33 -4.37
N ALA A 320 16.25 -9.66 -4.43
CA ALA A 320 17.14 -10.42 -5.32
C ALA A 320 16.43 -11.01 -6.56
N GLY A 321 15.09 -10.90 -6.65
CA GLY A 321 14.33 -11.43 -7.78
C GLY A 321 14.61 -10.67 -9.08
N SER A 322 14.24 -11.23 -10.23
CA SER A 322 14.55 -10.66 -11.56
C SER A 322 13.46 -9.74 -12.13
N GLU A 323 12.23 -9.82 -11.61
CA GLU A 323 11.06 -9.13 -12.15
C GLU A 323 10.30 -8.35 -11.07
N VAL A 324 9.75 -7.19 -11.44
CA VAL A 324 8.88 -6.35 -10.61
C VAL A 324 7.55 -6.14 -11.32
N VAL A 325 6.44 -6.49 -10.68
CA VAL A 325 5.09 -6.20 -11.19
C VAL A 325 4.79 -4.74 -10.92
N LEU A 326 4.54 -3.93 -11.95
CA LEU A 326 4.25 -2.50 -11.82
C LEU A 326 2.78 -2.22 -12.14
N THR A 327 2.09 -1.58 -11.20
CA THR A 327 0.68 -1.17 -11.32
C THR A 327 0.53 0.33 -11.03
N GLY A 328 -0.70 0.84 -11.10
CA GLY A 328 -1.02 2.25 -10.85
C GLY A 328 -0.92 3.13 -12.10
N GLY A 329 -1.27 4.41 -11.98
CA GLY A 329 -1.34 5.35 -13.11
C GLY A 329 -0.01 5.51 -13.85
N GLY A 330 1.12 5.48 -13.14
CA GLY A 330 2.45 5.58 -13.76
C GLY A 330 2.78 4.43 -14.72
N SER A 331 2.22 3.24 -14.48
CA SER A 331 2.40 2.05 -15.35
C SER A 331 1.79 2.20 -16.75
N GLN A 332 0.91 3.20 -16.94
CA GLN A 332 0.28 3.46 -18.24
C GLN A 332 1.25 4.12 -19.22
N SER A 333 2.35 4.72 -18.74
CA SER A 333 3.40 5.29 -19.59
C SER A 333 4.43 4.21 -19.96
N PRO A 334 4.56 3.83 -21.26
CA PRO A 334 5.60 2.90 -21.68
C PRO A 334 7.00 3.46 -21.48
N PHE A 335 7.18 4.77 -21.70
CA PHE A 335 8.44 5.47 -21.46
C PHE A 335 8.87 5.35 -19.99
N TRP A 336 7.96 5.64 -19.06
CA TRP A 336 8.29 5.57 -17.64
C TRP A 336 8.49 4.13 -17.17
N SER A 337 7.70 3.19 -17.67
CA SER A 337 7.84 1.77 -17.35
C SER A 337 9.20 1.20 -17.79
N GLN A 338 9.66 1.58 -19.00
CA GLN A 338 11.00 1.22 -19.48
C GLN A 338 12.11 1.87 -18.64
N MET A 339 11.98 3.17 -18.34
CA MET A 339 12.92 3.88 -17.47
C MET A 339 13.01 3.23 -16.07
N ILE A 340 11.88 2.82 -15.51
CA ILE A 340 11.83 2.10 -14.23
C ILE A 340 12.56 0.76 -14.36
N ALA A 341 12.34 -0.03 -15.42
CA ALA A 341 13.06 -1.29 -15.63
C ALA A 341 14.59 -1.08 -15.70
N ASP A 342 15.02 -0.02 -16.38
CA ASP A 342 16.44 0.33 -16.51
C ASP A 342 17.03 0.81 -15.17
N ILE A 343 16.31 1.61 -14.38
CA ILE A 343 16.78 2.07 -13.07
C ILE A 343 16.75 0.94 -12.03
N LEU A 344 15.71 0.11 -12.03
CA LEU A 344 15.59 -1.03 -11.12
C LEU A 344 16.63 -2.11 -11.41
N GLN A 345 17.16 -2.14 -12.63
CA GLN A 345 17.99 -3.24 -13.14
C GLN A 345 17.26 -4.58 -13.04
N ARG A 346 15.95 -4.56 -13.29
CA ARG A 346 15.00 -5.68 -13.21
C ARG A 346 13.97 -5.52 -14.33
N ASP A 347 13.43 -6.63 -14.82
CA ASP A 347 12.34 -6.57 -15.77
C ASP A 347 11.08 -6.04 -15.09
N VAL A 348 10.35 -5.16 -15.77
CA VAL A 348 9.07 -4.62 -15.28
C VAL A 348 7.92 -5.28 -16.04
N VAL A 349 6.99 -5.85 -15.28
CA VAL A 349 5.80 -6.52 -15.80
C VAL A 349 4.59 -5.66 -15.46
N VAL A 350 3.93 -5.11 -16.48
CA VAL A 350 2.70 -4.32 -16.32
C VAL A 350 1.50 -5.21 -16.66
N PRO A 351 0.72 -5.68 -15.68
CA PRO A 351 -0.41 -6.56 -15.91
C PRO A 351 -1.52 -5.84 -16.67
N HIS A 352 -2.29 -6.60 -17.47
CA HIS A 352 -3.40 -6.04 -18.23
C HIS A 352 -4.55 -5.61 -17.31
N GLY A 353 -5.13 -4.43 -17.57
CA GLY A 353 -6.27 -3.87 -16.84
C GLY A 353 -5.86 -2.86 -15.75
N THR A 354 -6.83 -2.44 -14.94
CA THR A 354 -6.63 -1.37 -13.92
C THR A 354 -7.23 -1.70 -12.55
N GLN A 355 -8.16 -2.65 -12.47
CA GLN A 355 -8.93 -2.97 -11.26
C GLN A 355 -8.37 -4.20 -10.53
N PHE A 356 -7.10 -4.14 -10.13
CA PHE A 356 -6.40 -5.31 -9.58
C PHE A 356 -6.95 -5.75 -8.22
N GLY A 357 -7.33 -4.84 -7.33
CA GLY A 357 -7.97 -5.19 -6.06
C GLY A 357 -9.29 -5.96 -6.27
N ALA A 358 -10.17 -5.47 -7.15
CA ALA A 358 -11.41 -6.16 -7.49
C ALA A 358 -11.15 -7.53 -8.15
N ARG A 359 -10.16 -7.61 -9.04
CA ARG A 359 -9.74 -8.89 -9.63
C ARG A 359 -9.24 -9.86 -8.56
N GLY A 360 -8.43 -9.41 -7.60
CA GLY A 360 -7.97 -10.24 -6.49
C GLY A 360 -9.12 -10.76 -5.64
N ALA A 361 -10.09 -9.91 -5.30
CA ALA A 361 -11.29 -10.34 -4.60
C ALA A 361 -12.07 -11.42 -5.38
N ALA A 362 -12.21 -11.26 -6.71
CA ALA A 362 -12.83 -12.27 -7.55
C ALA A 362 -12.03 -13.59 -7.60
N LEU A 363 -10.69 -13.52 -7.64
CA LEU A 363 -9.82 -14.71 -7.60
C LEU A 363 -9.92 -15.46 -6.27
N LEU A 364 -10.06 -14.75 -5.14
CA LEU A 364 -10.28 -15.36 -3.82
C LEU A 364 -11.57 -16.18 -3.81
N VAL A 365 -12.68 -15.62 -4.29
CA VAL A 365 -13.96 -16.33 -4.40
C VAL A 365 -13.87 -17.49 -5.40
N ALA A 366 -13.25 -17.27 -6.57
CA ALA A 366 -13.08 -18.33 -7.56
C ALA A 366 -12.26 -19.52 -7.02
N THR A 367 -11.21 -19.23 -6.23
CA THR A 367 -10.41 -20.26 -5.55
C THR A 367 -11.25 -20.99 -4.50
N ALA A 368 -12.01 -20.26 -3.69
CA ALA A 368 -12.91 -20.84 -2.69
C ALA A 368 -13.97 -21.77 -3.29
N LEU A 369 -14.41 -21.49 -4.53
CA LEU A 369 -15.35 -22.30 -5.29
C LEU A 369 -14.69 -23.44 -6.10
N GLY A 370 -13.37 -23.61 -5.98
CA GLY A 370 -12.64 -24.72 -6.61
C GLY A 370 -12.27 -24.49 -8.09
N HIS A 371 -12.40 -23.27 -8.62
CA HIS A 371 -11.93 -22.97 -9.99
C HIS A 371 -10.40 -22.95 -10.10
N PHE A 372 -9.71 -22.78 -8.97
CA PHE A 372 -8.26 -22.88 -8.85
C PHE A 372 -7.91 -23.77 -7.66
N PRO A 373 -6.80 -24.53 -7.73
CA PRO A 373 -6.37 -25.39 -6.63
C PRO A 373 -5.90 -24.58 -5.40
N ASP A 374 -5.35 -23.39 -5.63
CA ASP A 374 -4.85 -22.48 -4.60
C ASP A 374 -4.76 -21.04 -5.14
N ILE A 375 -4.63 -20.07 -4.24
CA ILE A 375 -4.64 -18.65 -4.58
C ILE A 375 -3.40 -18.19 -5.34
N ARG A 376 -2.24 -18.87 -5.19
CA ARG A 376 -1.03 -18.54 -5.95
C ARG A 376 -1.19 -18.94 -7.41
N THR A 377 -1.77 -20.11 -7.66
CA THR A 377 -2.13 -20.57 -9.00
C THR A 377 -3.13 -19.61 -9.65
N ALA A 378 -4.15 -19.16 -8.92
CA ALA A 378 -5.11 -18.16 -9.39
C ALA A 378 -4.45 -16.82 -9.73
N SER A 379 -3.54 -16.34 -8.87
CA SER A 379 -2.78 -15.10 -9.08
C SER A 379 -1.89 -15.18 -10.33
N ARG A 380 -1.14 -16.27 -10.52
CA ARG A 380 -0.29 -16.44 -11.73
C ARG A 380 -1.09 -16.46 -13.02
N ALA A 381 -2.29 -17.04 -13.00
CA ALA A 381 -3.13 -17.18 -14.21
C ALA A 381 -3.47 -15.83 -14.86
N VAL A 382 -3.53 -14.74 -14.09
CA VAL A 382 -3.88 -13.40 -14.61
C VAL A 382 -2.68 -12.62 -15.15
N ALA A 383 -1.45 -13.13 -15.01
CA ALA A 383 -0.23 -12.50 -15.52
C ALA A 383 -0.03 -12.67 -17.05
N GLY A 384 -0.78 -13.56 -17.70
CA GLY A 384 -0.52 -13.99 -19.09
C GLY A 384 -0.56 -12.90 -20.17
N ASN A 385 -1.33 -11.82 -19.97
CA ASN A 385 -1.47 -10.73 -20.94
C ASN A 385 -0.66 -9.46 -20.57
N ALA A 386 0.37 -9.60 -19.75
CA ALA A 386 1.16 -8.45 -19.28
C ALA A 386 2.10 -7.89 -20.36
N LYS A 387 2.29 -6.56 -20.34
CA LYS A 387 3.39 -5.90 -21.07
C LYS A 387 4.68 -6.07 -20.28
N ARG A 388 5.78 -6.38 -20.96
CA ARG A 388 7.08 -6.58 -20.34
C ARG A 388 8.09 -5.57 -20.87
N TYR A 389 8.75 -4.88 -19.95
CA TYR A 389 9.84 -3.95 -20.24
C TYR A 389 11.12 -4.57 -19.69
N ARG A 390 12.04 -4.92 -20.60
CA ARG A 390 13.29 -5.58 -20.22
C ARG A 390 14.29 -4.54 -19.76
N SER A 391 14.95 -4.81 -18.65
CA SER A 391 16.06 -3.97 -18.21
C SER A 391 17.16 -3.97 -19.27
N ASN A 392 17.65 -2.79 -19.66
CA ASN A 392 18.73 -2.63 -20.61
C ASN A 392 20.09 -2.54 -19.90
N PRO A 393 20.96 -3.58 -20.00
CA PRO A 393 22.26 -3.57 -19.33
C PRO A 393 23.19 -2.44 -19.81
N ALA A 394 23.00 -1.93 -21.03
CA ALA A 394 23.80 -0.82 -21.55
C ALA A 394 23.58 0.48 -20.76
N MET A 395 22.40 0.67 -20.18
CA MET A 395 22.06 1.87 -19.40
C MET A 395 22.51 1.79 -17.94
N ARG A 396 22.98 0.60 -17.48
CA ARG A 396 23.33 0.34 -16.08
C ARG A 396 24.32 1.34 -15.52
N SER A 397 25.42 1.59 -16.23
CA SER A 397 26.49 2.45 -15.71
C SER A 397 26.03 3.88 -15.44
N GLU A 398 25.17 4.42 -16.32
CA GLU A 398 24.67 5.78 -16.20
C GLU A 398 23.63 5.89 -15.08
N TYR A 399 22.70 4.93 -14.98
CA TYR A 399 21.71 4.93 -13.91
C TYR A 399 22.29 4.58 -12.53
N GLU A 400 23.31 3.74 -12.43
CA GLU A 400 24.02 3.51 -11.16
C GLU A 400 24.75 4.79 -10.71
N SER A 401 25.34 5.56 -11.65
CA SER A 401 25.89 6.89 -11.35
C SER A 401 24.82 7.86 -10.86
N ALA A 402 23.64 7.86 -11.49
CA ALA A 402 22.50 8.68 -11.07
C ALA A 402 21.98 8.26 -9.67
N LEU A 403 21.92 6.97 -9.38
CA LEU A 403 21.51 6.43 -8.07
C LEU A 403 22.47 6.83 -6.96
N GLN A 404 23.79 6.80 -7.23
CA GLN A 404 24.79 7.27 -6.26
C GLN A 404 24.62 8.76 -5.94
N ARG A 405 24.39 9.61 -6.96
CA ARG A 405 24.09 11.03 -6.75
C ARG A 405 22.80 11.22 -5.96
N TYR A 406 21.73 10.50 -6.34
CA TYR A 406 20.44 10.52 -5.63
C TYR A 406 20.62 10.20 -4.15
N ARG A 407 21.30 9.11 -3.82
CA ARG A 407 21.57 8.70 -2.44
C ARG A 407 22.41 9.73 -1.69
N GLY A 408 23.45 10.28 -2.33
CA GLY A 408 24.26 11.34 -1.73
C GLY A 408 23.45 12.60 -1.38
N HIS A 409 22.50 13.00 -2.25
CA HIS A 409 21.61 14.12 -1.96
C HIS A 409 20.57 13.79 -0.90
N ARG A 410 19.94 12.60 -0.99
CA ARG A 410 19.03 12.09 0.04
C ARG A 410 19.70 12.08 1.41
N ASP A 411 20.88 11.50 1.53
CA ASP A 411 21.55 11.31 2.81
C ASP A 411 21.90 12.66 3.46
N ARG A 412 22.29 13.67 2.66
CA ARG A 412 22.50 15.04 3.16
C ARG A 412 21.20 15.73 3.58
N LEU A 413 20.10 15.47 2.87
CA LEU A 413 18.80 16.05 3.23
C LEU A 413 18.24 15.40 4.50
N LEU A 414 18.44 14.10 4.67
CA LEU A 414 17.89 13.31 5.76
C LEU A 414 18.82 13.18 6.97
N SER A 415 20.11 13.55 6.83
CA SER A 415 21.00 13.71 7.96
C SER A 415 20.50 14.87 8.82
N LYS A 416 20.06 14.55 10.04
CA LYS A 416 19.84 15.56 11.08
C LYS A 416 21.18 16.27 11.33
N ASN A 417 21.20 17.60 11.23
CA ASN A 417 22.33 18.39 11.74
C ASN A 417 22.54 18.12 13.23
#